data_AF-A0A653V6K2-F1
#
_entry.id   AF-A0A653V6K2-F1
#
_cell.length_a   1.000
_cell.length_b   1.000
_cell.length_c   1.000
_cell.angle_alpha   90.00
_cell.angle_beta   90.00
_cell.angle_gamma   90.00
#
_symmetry.space_group_name_H-M   'P 1'
#
loop_
_entity.id
_entity.type
_entity.pdbx_description
1 polymer ?
#
loop_
_entity_poly.entity_id
_entity_poly.type
_entity_poly.pdbx_seq_one_letter_code
_entity_poly.pdbx_strand_id
1 'polypeptide(L)'
;MLKYAIALLFSVSLLNAQDNVTTQTDVNVGDVLEIGKPESNKYKHIDFPRENFIIKRGGIANYRSAHGEKVVVTAVKLKKDGTTQIKIKRNDGNRFFGSHTVVTADYKDAISSGELQIL
;
A
#
# COMPACT_ATOMS: atom_id res chain seq x y z
N MET A 1 -69.39 -14.12 16.82
CA MET A 1 -68.33 -13.26 17.39
C MET A 1 -67.01 -13.67 16.76
N LEU A 2 -66.30 -12.67 16.23
CA LEU A 2 -64.88 -12.63 15.89
C LEU A 2 -64.29 -13.64 14.90
N LYS A 3 -64.19 -13.16 13.66
CA LYS A 3 -63.29 -13.60 12.59
C LYS A 3 -61.84 -13.49 13.08
N TYR A 4 -61.05 -14.55 12.99
CA TYR A 4 -59.60 -14.45 13.08
C TYR A 4 -58.94 -15.19 11.91
N ALA A 5 -58.63 -14.38 10.90
CA ALA A 5 -57.66 -14.66 9.89
C ALA A 5 -56.27 -14.70 10.52
N ILE A 6 -55.47 -15.72 10.22
CA ILE A 6 -54.02 -15.65 10.37
C ILE A 6 -53.45 -16.12 9.03
N ALA A 7 -53.25 -15.15 8.15
CA ALA A 7 -52.48 -15.34 6.93
C ALA A 7 -51.00 -15.47 7.32
N LEU A 8 -50.42 -16.63 7.04
CA LEU A 8 -49.00 -16.91 7.24
C LEU A 8 -48.20 -16.21 6.14
N LEU A 9 -47.77 -14.97 6.39
CA LEU A 9 -46.87 -14.24 5.50
C LEU A 9 -45.44 -14.78 5.67
N PHE A 10 -45.03 -15.65 4.76
CA PHE A 10 -43.63 -15.99 4.54
C PHE A 10 -42.91 -14.77 3.94
N SER A 11 -42.43 -13.86 4.78
CA SER A 11 -41.47 -12.84 4.38
C SER A 11 -40.11 -13.50 4.19
N VAL A 12 -39.82 -13.90 2.95
CA VAL A 12 -38.47 -14.25 2.50
C VAL A 12 -37.66 -12.96 2.54
N SER A 13 -36.94 -12.74 3.63
CA SER A 13 -35.88 -11.75 3.69
C SER A 13 -34.77 -12.21 2.74
N LEU A 14 -34.80 -11.72 1.51
CA LEU A 14 -33.65 -11.76 0.60
C LEU A 14 -32.54 -10.95 1.27
N LEU A 15 -31.66 -11.65 1.98
CA LEU A 15 -30.36 -11.14 2.38
C LEU A 15 -29.60 -10.85 1.08
N ASN A 16 -29.66 -9.60 0.63
CA ASN A 16 -28.68 -9.08 -0.29
C ASN A 16 -27.38 -9.00 0.51
N ALA A 17 -26.59 -10.08 0.48
CA ALA A 17 -25.18 -9.98 0.78
C ALA A 17 -24.61 -8.99 -0.24
N GLN A 18 -24.45 -7.73 0.18
CA GLN A 18 -23.62 -6.81 -0.56
C GLN A 18 -22.22 -7.42 -0.52
N ASP A 19 -21.84 -8.05 -1.63
CA ASP A 19 -20.46 -8.31 -1.96
C ASP A 19 -19.75 -6.96 -1.92
N ASN A 20 -19.19 -6.65 -0.75
CA ASN A 20 -18.06 -5.76 -0.68
C ASN A 20 -17.01 -6.48 -1.50
N VAL A 21 -16.91 -6.12 -2.78
CA VAL A 21 -15.68 -6.33 -3.56
C VAL A 21 -14.64 -5.47 -2.89
N THR A 22 -14.18 -5.92 -1.72
CA THR A 22 -12.89 -5.60 -1.18
C THR A 22 -11.97 -6.24 -2.21
N THR A 23 -11.56 -5.48 -3.21
CA THR A 23 -10.30 -5.79 -3.88
C THR A 23 -9.31 -5.94 -2.74
N GLN A 24 -8.93 -7.18 -2.44
CA GLN A 24 -7.92 -7.51 -1.46
C GLN A 24 -6.65 -6.76 -1.88
N THR A 25 -6.50 -5.57 -1.34
CA THR A 25 -5.22 -4.89 -1.26
C THR A 25 -4.64 -5.46 0.01
N ASP A 26 -3.85 -6.53 -0.11
CA ASP A 26 -3.22 -7.29 0.99
C ASP A 26 -2.18 -6.47 1.79
N VAL A 27 -2.33 -5.15 1.81
CA VAL A 27 -1.48 -4.21 2.52
C VAL A 27 -2.33 -3.29 3.39
N ASN A 28 -1.99 -3.26 4.67
CA ASN A 28 -2.59 -2.44 5.69
C ASN A 28 -1.61 -1.38 6.20
N VAL A 29 -2.15 -0.31 6.78
CA VAL A 29 -1.32 0.66 7.50
C VAL A 29 -0.75 -0.02 8.74
N GLY A 30 0.56 0.11 8.94
CA GLY A 30 1.30 -0.55 10.02
C GLY A 30 2.09 -1.77 9.56
N ASP A 31 1.83 -2.31 8.36
CA ASP A 31 2.60 -3.43 7.82
C ASP A 31 4.06 -3.04 7.62
N VAL A 32 4.95 -3.97 7.96
CA VAL A 32 6.40 -3.82 7.77
C VAL A 32 6.82 -4.62 6.55
N LEU A 33 7.46 -3.96 5.61
CA LEU A 33 7.98 -4.52 4.38
C LEU A 33 9.49 -4.32 4.33
N GLU A 34 10.17 -5.06 3.47
CA GLU A 34 11.59 -4.85 3.15
C GLU A 34 11.73 -4.31 1.73
N ILE A 35 12.62 -3.34 1.54
CA ILE A 35 12.99 -2.88 0.21
C ILE A 35 13.94 -3.91 -0.40
N GLY A 36 13.47 -4.64 -1.38
CA GLY A 36 14.26 -5.65 -2.08
C GLY A 36 15.12 -5.04 -3.19
N LYS A 37 15.68 -5.91 -4.02
CA LYS A 37 16.52 -5.51 -5.15
C LYS A 37 15.63 -5.32 -6.38
N PRO A 38 15.70 -4.16 -7.07
CA PRO A 38 14.98 -4.00 -8.32
C PRO A 38 15.52 -4.98 -9.37
N GLU A 39 14.64 -5.54 -10.19
CA GLU A 39 15.05 -6.31 -11.38
C GLU A 39 15.88 -5.46 -12.36
N SER A 40 15.63 -4.14 -12.36
CA SER A 40 16.36 -3.18 -13.18
C SER A 40 17.48 -2.49 -12.41
N ASN A 41 18.36 -1.75 -13.10
CA ASN A 41 19.43 -0.98 -12.45
C ASN A 41 18.92 0.16 -11.53
N LYS A 42 17.62 0.44 -11.54
CA LYS A 42 16.96 1.49 -10.77
C LYS A 42 15.61 1.01 -10.25
N TYR A 43 15.15 1.60 -9.15
CA TYR A 43 13.78 1.43 -8.70
C TYR A 43 12.84 2.17 -9.66
N LYS A 44 11.77 1.50 -10.06
CA LYS A 44 10.73 2.00 -10.96
C LYS A 44 9.38 2.12 -10.26
N HIS A 45 9.10 1.24 -9.30
CA HIS A 45 7.81 1.11 -8.64
C HIS A 45 7.81 1.69 -7.22
N ILE A 46 9.00 1.95 -6.65
CA ILE A 46 9.20 2.87 -5.53
C ILE A 46 9.61 4.25 -6.06
N ASP A 47 8.79 5.26 -5.77
CA ASP A 47 8.98 6.65 -6.20
C ASP A 47 10.04 7.37 -5.34
N PHE A 48 11.30 6.97 -5.51
CA PHE A 48 12.39 7.69 -4.84
C PHE A 48 12.55 9.11 -5.41
N PRO A 49 12.84 10.11 -4.55
CA PRO A 49 13.12 11.46 -4.99
C PRO A 49 14.32 11.49 -5.94
N ARG A 50 14.27 12.35 -6.97
CA ARG A 50 15.38 12.49 -7.91
C ARG A 50 16.61 13.05 -7.19
N GLU A 51 17.78 12.73 -7.72
CA GLU A 51 19.08 13.09 -7.15
C GLU A 51 19.19 14.59 -6.82
N ASN A 52 18.78 15.47 -7.73
CA ASN A 52 18.78 16.91 -7.49
C ASN A 52 17.92 17.33 -6.28
N PHE A 53 16.78 16.67 -6.03
CA PHE A 53 15.94 16.99 -4.86
C PHE A 53 16.55 16.49 -3.56
N ILE A 54 17.24 15.34 -3.61
CA ILE A 54 17.99 14.81 -2.47
C ILE A 54 19.13 15.78 -2.12
N ILE A 55 19.97 16.13 -3.10
CA ILE A 55 21.15 17.00 -2.91
C ILE A 55 20.74 18.40 -2.44
N LYS A 56 19.72 19.02 -3.05
CA LYS A 56 19.22 20.35 -2.64
C LYS A 56 18.71 20.40 -1.19
N ARG A 57 18.34 19.25 -0.61
CA ARG A 57 17.92 19.12 0.79
C ARG A 57 19.04 18.64 1.73
N GLY A 58 20.29 18.60 1.25
CA GLY A 58 21.45 18.17 2.02
C GLY A 58 21.58 16.65 2.17
N GLY A 59 20.85 15.87 1.38
CA GLY A 59 20.92 14.41 1.38
C GLY A 59 21.99 13.85 0.45
N ILE A 60 22.19 12.53 0.49
CA ILE A 60 23.13 11.79 -0.37
C ILE A 60 22.34 10.82 -1.25
N ALA A 61 22.43 10.98 -2.57
CA ALA A 61 21.68 10.20 -3.56
C ALA A 61 22.25 8.79 -3.79
N ASN A 62 22.33 7.99 -2.73
CA ASN A 62 22.79 6.60 -2.81
C ASN A 62 21.60 5.62 -2.84
N TYR A 63 21.00 5.41 -4.01
CA TYR A 63 19.84 4.50 -4.15
C TYR A 63 20.14 3.05 -3.74
N ARG A 64 21.40 2.63 -3.79
CA ARG A 64 21.82 1.29 -3.34
C ARG A 64 21.62 1.10 -1.83
N SER A 65 21.68 2.17 -1.04
CA SER A 65 21.49 2.08 0.41
C SER A 65 20.04 1.85 0.82
N ALA A 66 19.09 1.93 -0.11
CA ALA A 66 17.69 1.60 0.18
C ALA A 66 17.45 0.09 0.23
N HIS A 67 18.30 -0.72 -0.44
CA HIS A 67 18.17 -2.17 -0.44
C HIS A 67 18.37 -2.76 0.96
N GLY A 68 17.49 -3.65 1.38
CA GLY A 68 17.47 -4.30 2.70
C GLY A 68 16.88 -3.42 3.81
N GLU A 69 16.41 -2.22 3.48
CA GLU A 69 15.81 -1.34 4.48
C GLU A 69 14.40 -1.79 4.81
N LYS A 70 14.10 -1.91 6.12
CA LYS A 70 12.73 -2.17 6.59
C LYS A 70 11.93 -0.88 6.60
N VAL A 71 10.74 -0.94 6.05
CA VAL A 71 9.83 0.19 5.93
C VAL A 71 8.46 -0.16 6.47
N VAL A 72 7.77 0.84 7.01
CA VAL A 72 6.40 0.68 7.50
C VAL A 72 5.43 1.46 6.62
N VAL A 73 4.31 0.83 6.31
CA VAL A 73 3.21 1.43 5.56
C VAL A 73 2.49 2.43 6.45
N THR A 74 2.37 3.67 5.97
CA THR A 74 1.76 4.80 6.70
C THR A 74 0.43 5.24 6.11
N ALA A 75 0.19 4.94 4.84
CA ALA A 75 -1.07 5.18 4.16
C ALA A 75 -1.22 4.23 2.98
N VAL A 76 -2.46 3.84 2.71
CA VAL A 76 -2.86 3.06 1.53
C VAL A 76 -3.92 3.86 0.79
N LYS A 77 -3.77 4.00 -0.53
CA LYS A 77 -4.69 4.75 -1.38
C LYS A 77 -4.93 3.99 -2.68
N LEU A 78 -6.20 3.64 -2.92
CA LEU A 78 -6.64 3.20 -4.23
C LEU A 78 -6.78 4.40 -5.16
N LYS A 79 -6.10 4.37 -6.31
CA LYS A 79 -6.23 5.38 -7.35
C LYS A 79 -7.44 5.07 -8.25
N LYS A 80 -7.87 6.08 -9.02
CA LYS A 80 -9.01 5.96 -9.95
C LYS A 80 -8.78 4.95 -11.07
N ASP A 81 -7.52 4.66 -11.39
CA ASP A 81 -7.09 3.67 -12.38
C ASP A 81 -7.06 2.23 -11.83
N GLY A 82 -7.39 2.03 -10.55
CA GLY A 82 -7.35 0.72 -9.88
C GLY A 82 -5.98 0.37 -9.29
N THR A 83 -4.95 1.22 -9.44
CA THR A 83 -3.63 1.00 -8.83
C THR A 83 -3.67 1.28 -7.32
N THR A 84 -2.93 0.47 -6.55
CA THR A 84 -2.84 0.61 -5.09
C THR A 84 -1.54 1.33 -4.75
N GLN A 85 -1.62 2.62 -4.43
CA GLN A 85 -0.47 3.39 -4.01
C GLN A 85 -0.35 3.35 -2.48
N ILE A 86 0.85 3.03 -2.01
CA ILE A 86 1.20 3.06 -0.59
C ILE A 86 2.18 4.18 -0.29
N LYS A 87 2.14 4.71 0.93
CA LYS A 87 3.17 5.59 1.48
C LYS A 87 3.97 4.83 2.51
N ILE A 88 5.28 4.82 2.36
CA ILE A 88 6.20 4.10 3.25
C ILE A 88 7.19 5.05 3.89
N LYS A 89 7.54 4.78 5.15
CA LYS A 89 8.64 5.43 5.89
C LYS A 89 9.61 4.36 6.38
N ARG A 90 10.87 4.71 6.59
CA ARG A 90 11.82 3.78 7.21
C ARG A 90 11.35 3.40 8.62
N ASN A 91 11.45 2.12 8.95
CA ASN A 91 11.04 1.60 10.25
C ASN A 91 11.98 2.05 11.37
N ASP A 92 13.25 2.33 11.03
CA ASP A 92 14.26 2.85 11.95
C ASP A 92 14.06 4.35 12.31
N GLY A 93 13.08 5.02 11.71
CA GLY A 93 12.79 6.44 11.93
C GLY A 93 13.71 7.40 11.16
N ASN A 94 14.71 6.91 10.44
CA ASN A 94 15.58 7.72 9.61
C ASN A 94 14.87 8.19 8.33
N ARG A 95 15.51 9.15 7.66
CA ARG A 95 15.06 9.63 6.36
C ARG A 95 15.66 8.79 5.24
N PHE A 96 14.91 8.57 4.16
CA PHE A 96 15.45 8.13 2.89
C PHE A 96 16.46 9.17 2.39
N PHE A 97 17.66 8.68 2.06
CA PHE A 97 18.76 9.50 1.54
C PHE A 97 19.09 10.72 2.41
N GLY A 98 18.84 10.63 3.72
CA GLY A 98 19.03 11.70 4.69
C GLY A 98 18.06 12.89 4.59
N SER A 99 17.14 12.91 3.62
CA SER A 99 16.37 14.11 3.26
C SER A 99 14.85 13.93 3.23
N HIS A 100 14.35 12.75 2.86
CA HIS A 100 12.91 12.51 2.67
C HIS A 100 12.39 11.50 3.69
N THR A 101 11.36 11.85 4.45
CA THR A 101 10.80 10.97 5.50
C THR A 101 9.88 9.89 4.95
N VAL A 102 9.18 10.20 3.85
CA VAL A 102 8.16 9.34 3.26
C VAL A 102 8.34 9.32 1.75
N VAL A 103 8.18 8.14 1.15
CA VAL A 103 8.11 7.95 -0.30
C VAL A 103 6.84 7.16 -0.65
N THR A 104 6.42 7.25 -1.91
CA THR A 104 5.30 6.47 -2.43
C THR A 104 5.80 5.25 -3.18
N ALA A 105 4.97 4.21 -3.26
CA ALA A 105 5.21 3.07 -4.13
C ALA A 105 3.88 2.56 -4.72
N ASP A 106 3.94 1.98 -5.91
CA ASP A 106 2.86 1.13 -6.42
C ASP A 106 3.00 -0.25 -5.78
N TYR A 107 2.07 -0.62 -4.90
CA TYR A 107 2.21 -1.82 -4.09
C TYR A 107 2.29 -3.09 -4.94
N LYS A 108 1.39 -3.26 -5.91
CA LYS A 108 1.31 -4.50 -6.69
C LYS A 108 2.54 -4.66 -7.56
N ASP A 109 2.92 -3.59 -8.26
CA ASP A 109 4.07 -3.66 -9.16
C ASP A 109 5.39 -3.77 -8.38
N ALA A 110 5.53 -3.07 -7.25
CA ALA A 110 6.74 -3.15 -6.42
C ALA A 110 6.94 -4.54 -5.81
N ILE A 111 5.87 -5.23 -5.39
CA ILE A 111 5.94 -6.63 -4.95
C ILE A 111 6.33 -7.53 -6.13
N SER A 112 5.65 -7.38 -7.27
CA SER A 112 5.88 -8.25 -8.44
C SER A 112 7.29 -8.13 -9.02
N SER A 113 7.91 -6.95 -8.94
CA SER A 113 9.26 -6.66 -9.42
C SER A 113 10.35 -6.92 -8.37
N GLY A 114 9.98 -7.38 -7.17
CA GLY A 114 10.91 -7.60 -6.06
C GLY A 114 11.49 -6.34 -5.43
N GLU A 115 11.01 -5.15 -5.80
CA GLU A 115 11.39 -3.87 -5.16
C GLU A 115 10.87 -3.76 -3.73
N LEU A 116 9.73 -4.39 -3.43
CA LEU A 116 9.22 -4.61 -2.09
C LEU A 116 9.05 -6.10 -1.83
N GLN A 117 9.31 -6.50 -0.59
CA GLN A 117 9.16 -7.87 -0.12
C GLN A 117 8.37 -7.87 1.18
N ILE A 118 7.43 -8.79 1.27
CA ILE A 118 6.68 -9.05 2.50
C ILE A 118 7.61 -9.85 3.43
N LEU A 119 7.72 -9.40 4.68
CA LEU A 119 8.54 -10.05 5.72
C LEU A 119 7.84 -11.25 6.36
#